data_AF-A0A2U3VKA5-F1
#
_entry.id   AF-A0A2U3VKA5-F1
#
_cell.length_a   1.000
_cell.length_b   1.000
_cell.length_c   1.000
_cell.angle_alpha   90.00
_cell.angle_beta   90.00
_cell.angle_gamma   90.00
#
_symmetry.space_group_name_H-M   'P 1'
#
loop_
_entity.id
_entity.type
_entity.pdbx_description
1 polymer ?
#
loop_
_entity_poly.entity_id
_entity_poly.type
_entity_poly.pdbx_seq_one_letter_code
_entity_poly.pdbx_strand_id
1 'polypeptide(L)'
;MPSIFAYQSSEVDWCESNFQHSELVAEFYNTFSNVTFFIFGPLMMFLMHPYAQKRSRYVYITCILFMVTGLFSMYFHMTLSFLGQLLDEIAILWLLASGYSIWMPRCYFPTFLGKNRPQFICLVIITTVVSTFLSFLRPVINAYALNSIAVHILYIVFQEYKKTSNKELRHIMEVSVVLWAFALTSWISDRLLCSFWQQINFFYLHSIWHVLISITFPYGMVTMALVDARYEMPGQTLKVRYWPRDTWPVGLPYVEVRDDKNC
;
A
#
# COMPACT_ATOMS: atom_id res chain seq x y z
N MET A 1 -21.35 16.84 -20.71
CA MET A 1 -20.75 15.78 -19.88
C MET A 1 -21.20 16.01 -18.45
N PRO A 2 -21.56 14.98 -17.69
CA PRO A 2 -21.81 15.13 -16.25
C PRO A 2 -20.58 15.73 -15.57
N SER A 3 -20.80 16.46 -14.47
CA SER A 3 -19.72 17.04 -13.66
C SER A 3 -18.78 15.94 -13.16
N ILE A 4 -17.48 16.20 -13.06
CA ILE A 4 -16.50 15.25 -12.49
C ILE A 4 -16.78 14.91 -11.02
N PHE A 5 -17.59 15.74 -10.36
CA PHE A 5 -18.05 15.57 -8.97
C PHE A 5 -19.40 14.85 -8.88
N ALA A 6 -20.09 14.63 -10.00
CA ALA A 6 -21.41 14.01 -9.98
C ALA A 6 -21.29 12.56 -9.49
N TYR A 7 -22.29 12.12 -8.74
CA TYR A 7 -22.38 10.72 -8.33
C TYR A 7 -22.46 9.81 -9.57
N GLN A 8 -21.80 8.65 -9.49
CA GLN A 8 -21.73 7.66 -10.57
C GLN A 8 -21.21 8.23 -11.91
N SER A 9 -20.35 9.24 -11.87
CA SER A 9 -19.67 9.76 -13.06
C SER A 9 -18.42 8.98 -13.45
N SER A 10 -17.93 8.12 -12.57
CA SER A 10 -16.84 7.17 -12.85
C SER A 10 -17.29 6.10 -13.85
N GLU A 11 -16.39 5.70 -14.75
CA GLU A 11 -16.60 4.51 -15.62
C GLU A 11 -16.35 3.20 -14.85
N VAL A 12 -15.71 3.27 -13.68
CA VAL A 12 -15.48 2.15 -12.78
C VAL A 12 -16.60 2.08 -11.75
N ASP A 13 -17.31 0.95 -11.77
CA ASP A 13 -18.34 0.51 -10.80
C ASP A 13 -17.95 -0.90 -10.34
N TRP A 14 -18.00 -1.19 -9.03
CA TRP A 14 -17.63 -2.50 -8.47
C TRP A 14 -18.86 -3.41 -8.33
N CYS A 15 -18.65 -4.61 -7.80
CA CYS A 15 -19.72 -5.60 -7.78
C CYS A 15 -20.83 -5.34 -6.75
N GLU A 16 -20.55 -4.52 -5.74
CA GLU A 16 -21.51 -4.13 -4.69
C GLU A 16 -22.70 -3.36 -5.28
N SER A 17 -23.91 -3.64 -4.81
CA SER A 17 -25.10 -2.94 -5.31
C SER A 17 -25.18 -1.50 -4.81
N ASN A 18 -25.31 -0.57 -5.75
CA ASN A 18 -25.33 0.85 -5.50
C ASN A 18 -26.57 1.29 -4.69
N PHE A 19 -26.35 2.08 -3.64
CA PHE A 19 -27.34 2.68 -2.73
C PHE A 19 -28.25 1.67 -2.02
N GLN A 20 -27.81 0.41 -1.88
CA GLN A 20 -28.62 -0.64 -1.24
C GLN A 20 -28.90 -0.35 0.26
N HIS A 21 -27.96 0.28 0.95
CA HIS A 21 -28.02 0.50 2.41
C HIS A 21 -28.16 1.98 2.81
N SER A 22 -27.95 2.91 1.88
CA SER A 22 -27.99 4.35 2.14
C SER A 22 -28.22 5.11 0.83
N GLU A 23 -29.03 6.16 0.86
CA GLU A 23 -29.26 7.06 -0.29
C GLU A 23 -28.04 7.95 -0.59
N LEU A 24 -27.09 8.06 0.36
CA LEU A 24 -25.90 8.92 0.24
C LEU A 24 -24.61 8.16 -0.07
N VAL A 25 -24.59 6.85 0.12
CA VAL A 25 -23.39 6.02 -0.03
C VAL A 25 -23.68 4.97 -1.09
N ALA A 26 -23.04 5.09 -2.26
CA ALA A 26 -23.22 4.18 -3.37
C ALA A 26 -22.82 2.75 -2.98
N GLU A 27 -21.57 2.51 -2.63
CA GLU A 27 -21.09 1.18 -2.22
C GLU A 27 -20.77 1.18 -0.72
N PHE A 28 -21.71 0.72 0.10
CA PHE A 28 -21.65 0.84 1.57
C PHE A 28 -20.47 0.06 2.17
N TYR A 29 -20.33 -1.23 1.85
CA TYR A 29 -19.27 -2.07 2.40
C TYR A 29 -17.90 -1.69 1.84
N ASN A 30 -17.79 -1.38 0.55
CA ASN A 30 -16.56 -0.86 -0.04
C ASN A 30 -16.14 0.47 0.60
N THR A 31 -17.09 1.35 0.92
CA THR A 31 -16.81 2.58 1.67
C THR A 31 -16.29 2.26 3.08
N PHE A 32 -17.03 1.52 3.91
CA PHE A 32 -16.68 1.36 5.32
C PHE A 32 -15.54 0.36 5.58
N SER A 33 -15.25 -0.54 4.64
CA SER A 33 -14.08 -1.42 4.73
C SER A 33 -12.75 -0.65 4.78
N ASN A 34 -12.70 0.56 4.23
CA ASN A 34 -11.54 1.45 4.30
C ASN A 34 -11.26 2.04 5.69
N VAL A 35 -12.15 1.88 6.68
CA VAL A 35 -11.90 2.30 8.07
C VAL A 35 -10.61 1.67 8.63
N THR A 36 -10.24 0.48 8.16
CA THR A 36 -9.00 -0.22 8.57
C THR A 36 -7.72 0.60 8.30
N PHE A 37 -7.70 1.46 7.27
CA PHE A 37 -6.56 2.33 6.97
C PHE A 37 -6.31 3.34 8.10
N PHE A 38 -7.38 3.84 8.73
CA PHE A 38 -7.34 4.76 9.87
C PHE A 38 -7.06 4.06 11.20
N ILE A 39 -7.08 2.72 11.23
CA ILE A 39 -6.64 1.93 12.37
C ILE A 39 -5.15 1.61 12.22
N PHE A 40 -4.76 1.01 11.09
CA PHE A 40 -3.38 0.56 10.89
C PHE A 40 -2.41 1.72 10.65
N GLY A 41 -2.83 2.82 10.02
CA GLY A 41 -1.98 3.98 9.79
C GLY A 41 -1.42 4.60 11.09
N PRO A 42 -2.27 5.05 12.03
CA PRO A 42 -1.81 5.57 13.32
C PRO A 42 -1.10 4.53 14.18
N LEU A 43 -1.56 3.27 14.15
CA LEU A 43 -0.92 2.19 14.89
C LEU A 43 0.52 1.97 14.41
N MET A 44 0.75 1.87 13.10
CA MET A 44 2.09 1.72 12.54
C MET A 44 2.94 2.96 12.75
N MET A 45 2.35 4.16 12.69
CA MET A 45 3.04 5.40 13.04
C MET A 45 3.57 5.38 14.48
N PHE A 46 2.77 4.87 15.43
CA PHE A 46 3.18 4.69 16.81
C PHE A 46 4.25 3.60 16.97
N LEU A 47 4.01 2.40 16.44
CA LEU A 47 4.89 1.24 16.61
C LEU A 47 6.26 1.43 15.93
N MET A 48 6.28 2.09 14.76
CA MET A 48 7.50 2.34 13.99
C MET A 48 8.21 3.64 14.40
N HIS A 49 7.71 4.37 15.41
CA HIS A 49 8.29 5.63 15.85
C HIS A 49 9.81 5.55 16.14
N PRO A 50 10.33 4.53 16.88
CA PRO A 50 11.77 4.44 17.13
C PRO A 50 12.59 4.28 15.85
N TYR A 51 12.11 3.47 14.91
CA TYR A 51 12.73 3.31 13.60
C TYR A 51 12.69 4.60 12.78
N ALA A 52 11.55 5.29 12.75
CA ALA A 52 11.42 6.56 12.06
C ALA A 52 12.36 7.64 12.60
N GLN A 53 12.59 7.71 13.93
CA GLN A 53 13.55 8.66 14.50
C GLN A 53 15.00 8.34 14.12
N LYS A 54 15.38 7.06 14.09
CA LYS A 54 16.75 6.63 13.80
C LYS A 54 17.06 6.64 12.30
N ARG A 55 16.10 6.26 11.45
CA ARG A 55 16.29 6.13 10.00
C ARG A 55 15.86 7.37 9.21
N SER A 56 14.57 7.71 9.27
CA SER A 56 14.02 8.86 8.55
C SER A 56 12.62 9.22 9.03
N ARG A 57 12.39 10.50 9.35
CA ARG A 57 11.06 11.00 9.72
C ARG A 57 10.07 10.97 8.56
N TYR A 58 10.53 10.77 7.32
CA TYR A 58 9.65 10.62 6.16
C TYR A 58 8.78 9.36 6.22
N VAL A 59 9.10 8.38 7.09
CA VAL A 59 8.23 7.23 7.36
C VAL A 59 6.83 7.66 7.84
N TYR A 60 6.74 8.78 8.57
CA TYR A 60 5.44 9.35 8.96
C TYR A 60 4.62 9.82 7.77
N ILE A 61 5.28 10.36 6.73
CA ILE A 61 4.60 10.76 5.49
C ILE A 61 4.00 9.54 4.81
N THR A 62 4.70 8.40 4.77
CA THR A 62 4.14 7.15 4.23
C THR A 62 2.88 6.73 4.99
N CYS A 63 2.90 6.78 6.33
CA CYS A 63 1.72 6.43 7.14
C CYS A 63 0.56 7.41 6.91
N ILE A 64 0.84 8.70 6.73
CA ILE A 64 -0.17 9.71 6.38
C ILE A 64 -0.75 9.45 4.99
N LEU A 65 0.08 9.20 3.99
CA LEU A 65 -0.37 8.88 2.63
C LEU A 65 -1.21 7.60 2.59
N PHE A 66 -0.90 6.62 3.44
CA PHE A 66 -1.73 5.43 3.60
C PHE A 66 -3.13 5.77 4.13
N MET A 67 -3.25 6.62 5.16
CA MET A 67 -4.55 7.10 5.64
C MET A 67 -5.30 7.95 4.60
N VAL A 68 -4.58 8.79 3.85
CA VAL A 68 -5.15 9.58 2.74
C VAL A 68 -5.68 8.68 1.63
N THR A 69 -4.99 7.58 1.34
CA THR A 69 -5.47 6.55 0.39
C THR A 69 -6.81 5.98 0.85
N GLY A 70 -6.91 5.55 2.11
CA GLY A 70 -8.18 5.09 2.68
C GLY A 70 -9.28 6.15 2.62
N LEU A 71 -8.96 7.43 2.90
CA LEU A 71 -9.92 8.53 2.83
C LEU A 71 -10.46 8.75 1.41
N PHE A 72 -9.58 8.75 0.41
CA PHE A 72 -9.99 8.97 -0.97
C PHE A 72 -10.70 7.74 -1.55
N SER A 73 -10.32 6.53 -1.16
CA SER A 73 -11.08 5.32 -1.47
C SER A 73 -12.49 5.37 -0.85
N MET A 74 -12.62 5.78 0.42
CA MET A 74 -13.95 6.02 1.04
C MET A 74 -14.78 7.02 0.23
N TYR A 75 -14.19 8.15 -0.16
CA TYR A 75 -14.87 9.15 -0.96
C TYR A 75 -15.27 8.63 -2.35
N PHE A 76 -14.41 7.84 -2.98
CA PHE A 76 -14.69 7.19 -4.25
C PHE A 76 -15.87 6.23 -4.11
N HIS A 77 -15.83 5.25 -3.22
CA HIS A 77 -16.91 4.27 -3.06
C HIS A 77 -18.23 4.88 -2.55
N MET A 78 -18.16 5.98 -1.80
CA MET A 78 -19.35 6.72 -1.39
C MET A 78 -20.05 7.36 -2.59
N THR A 79 -19.29 7.90 -3.54
CA THR A 79 -19.83 8.77 -4.61
C THR A 79 -19.88 8.10 -5.98
N LEU A 80 -18.99 7.14 -6.24
CA LEU A 80 -18.58 6.67 -7.56
C LEU A 80 -18.32 7.83 -8.55
N SER A 81 -17.77 8.94 -8.04
CA SER A 81 -17.43 10.10 -8.86
C SER A 81 -16.10 9.91 -9.57
N PHE A 82 -15.98 10.49 -10.77
CA PHE A 82 -14.73 10.47 -11.53
C PHE A 82 -13.57 11.14 -10.77
N LEU A 83 -13.84 12.24 -10.06
CA LEU A 83 -12.84 12.86 -9.19
C LEU A 83 -12.43 11.91 -8.05
N GLY A 84 -13.39 11.22 -7.43
CA GLY A 84 -13.11 10.25 -6.39
C GLY A 84 -12.18 9.14 -6.87
N GLN A 85 -12.46 8.59 -8.06
CA GLN A 85 -11.60 7.60 -8.70
C GLN A 85 -10.16 8.13 -8.87
N LEU A 86 -10.01 9.32 -9.42
CA LEU A 86 -8.68 9.93 -9.61
C LEU A 86 -7.95 10.15 -8.29
N LEU A 87 -8.63 10.67 -7.27
CA LEU A 87 -8.03 10.91 -5.96
C LEU A 87 -7.54 9.61 -5.30
N ASP A 88 -8.35 8.56 -5.32
CA ASP A 88 -8.01 7.25 -4.77
C ASP A 88 -6.76 6.68 -5.45
N GLU A 89 -6.81 6.53 -6.77
CA GLU A 89 -5.71 5.92 -7.51
C GLU A 89 -4.42 6.78 -7.47
N ILE A 90 -4.53 8.12 -7.47
CA ILE A 90 -3.36 9.02 -7.33
C ILE A 90 -2.77 8.91 -5.92
N ALA A 91 -3.58 8.81 -4.87
CA ALA A 91 -3.04 8.64 -3.52
C ALA A 91 -2.22 7.35 -3.38
N ILE A 92 -2.66 6.25 -3.99
CA ILE A 92 -1.88 5.00 -4.06
C ILE A 92 -0.53 5.24 -4.75
N LEU A 93 -0.52 5.96 -5.88
CA LEU A 93 0.71 6.27 -6.60
C LEU A 93 1.71 7.05 -5.72
N TRP A 94 1.23 8.07 -5.01
CA TRP A 94 2.08 8.85 -4.09
C TRP A 94 2.55 8.06 -2.87
N LEU A 95 1.71 7.17 -2.33
CA LEU A 95 2.09 6.24 -1.27
C LEU A 95 3.25 5.33 -1.72
N LEU A 96 3.15 4.74 -2.91
CA LEU A 96 4.20 3.90 -3.49
C LEU A 96 5.48 4.71 -3.77
N ALA A 97 5.35 5.92 -4.29
CA ALA A 97 6.48 6.82 -4.52
C ALA A 97 7.23 7.17 -3.22
N SER A 98 6.48 7.42 -2.13
CA SER A 98 7.05 7.60 -0.78
C SER A 98 7.83 6.36 -0.34
N GLY A 99 7.27 5.17 -0.55
CA GLY A 99 7.92 3.91 -0.21
C GLY A 99 9.24 3.70 -0.97
N TYR A 100 9.25 3.93 -2.29
CA TYR A 100 10.45 3.86 -3.11
C TYR A 100 11.53 4.84 -2.62
N SER A 101 11.12 6.09 -2.35
CA SER A 101 12.03 7.16 -1.93
C SER A 101 12.80 6.83 -0.65
N ILE A 102 12.15 6.11 0.29
CA ILE A 102 12.72 5.77 1.59
C ILE A 102 13.47 4.43 1.53
N TRP A 103 12.81 3.36 1.07
CA TRP A 103 13.26 1.99 1.31
C TRP A 103 13.89 1.27 0.11
N MET A 104 13.81 1.82 -1.11
CA MET A 104 14.38 1.15 -2.28
C MET A 104 15.91 0.98 -2.10
N PRO A 105 16.47 -0.23 -2.14
CA PRO A 105 17.90 -0.41 -1.94
C PRO A 105 18.71 0.20 -3.09
N ARG A 106 19.83 0.85 -2.76
CA ARG A 106 20.66 1.58 -3.74
C ARG A 106 21.18 0.70 -4.88
N CYS A 107 21.30 -0.61 -4.67
CA CYS A 107 21.74 -1.55 -5.69
C CYS A 107 20.73 -1.72 -6.85
N TYR A 108 19.48 -1.32 -6.65
CA TYR A 108 18.44 -1.33 -7.67
C TYR A 108 18.20 0.04 -8.31
N PHE A 109 18.98 1.06 -7.95
CA PHE A 109 18.87 2.36 -8.61
C PHE A 109 19.34 2.27 -10.07
N PRO A 110 18.75 3.05 -10.98
CA PRO A 110 19.27 3.21 -12.33
C PRO A 110 20.77 3.55 -12.32
N THR A 111 21.54 2.89 -13.19
CA THR A 111 23.02 2.97 -13.20
C THR A 111 23.53 4.40 -13.36
N PHE A 112 22.83 5.23 -14.15
CA PHE A 112 23.18 6.64 -14.39
C PHE A 112 23.08 7.53 -13.14
N LEU A 113 22.37 7.09 -12.09
CA LEU A 113 22.24 7.84 -10.84
C LEU A 113 23.39 7.57 -9.85
N GLY A 114 24.31 6.66 -10.16
CA GLY A 114 25.51 6.44 -9.34
C GLY A 114 25.20 6.12 -7.87
N LYS A 115 24.07 5.44 -7.57
CA LYS A 115 23.60 5.14 -6.20
C LYS A 115 23.31 6.38 -5.32
N ASN A 116 23.06 7.54 -5.93
CA ASN A 116 22.75 8.78 -5.24
C ASN A 116 21.25 8.85 -4.86
N ARG A 117 20.95 8.78 -3.56
CA ARG A 117 19.57 8.78 -3.05
C ARG A 117 18.82 10.09 -3.30
N PRO A 118 19.37 11.29 -3.03
CA PRO A 118 18.72 12.54 -3.41
C PRO A 118 18.32 12.63 -4.89
N GLN A 119 19.20 12.21 -5.80
CA GLN A 119 18.87 12.21 -7.24
C GLN A 119 17.80 11.18 -7.59
N PHE A 120 17.83 10.00 -6.95
CA PHE A 120 16.76 9.00 -7.10
C PHE A 120 15.41 9.51 -6.59
N ILE A 121 15.36 10.16 -5.43
CA ILE A 121 14.15 10.79 -4.90
C ILE A 121 13.62 11.84 -5.86
N CYS A 122 14.50 12.69 -6.40
CA CYS A 122 14.12 13.69 -7.41
C CYS A 122 13.48 13.03 -8.64
N LEU A 123 14.08 11.95 -9.16
CA LEU A 123 13.54 11.17 -10.27
C LEU A 123 12.15 10.61 -9.93
N VAL A 124 11.99 9.97 -8.77
CA VAL A 124 10.71 9.39 -8.33
C VAL A 124 9.62 10.48 -8.22
N ILE A 125 9.94 11.64 -7.64
CA ILE A 125 9.00 12.76 -7.53
C ILE A 125 8.60 13.28 -8.91
N ILE A 126 9.56 13.53 -9.80
CA ILE A 126 9.28 14.01 -11.16
C ILE A 126 8.38 13.01 -11.90
N THR A 127 8.71 11.72 -11.87
CA THR A 127 7.90 10.68 -12.49
C THR A 127 6.49 10.66 -11.92
N THR A 128 6.35 10.73 -10.59
CA THR A 128 5.04 10.71 -9.91
C THR A 128 4.19 11.93 -10.27
N VAL A 129 4.79 13.12 -10.34
CA VAL A 129 4.11 14.35 -10.74
C VAL A 129 3.65 14.26 -12.19
N VAL A 130 4.53 13.83 -13.11
CA VAL A 130 4.18 13.65 -14.53
C VAL A 130 3.05 12.63 -14.68
N SER A 131 3.15 11.47 -14.02
CA SER A 131 2.09 10.45 -14.02
C SER A 131 0.77 11.01 -13.47
N THR A 132 0.80 11.80 -12.40
CA THR A 132 -0.40 12.45 -11.84
C THR A 132 -1.08 13.34 -12.88
N PHE A 133 -0.35 14.21 -13.58
CA PHE A 133 -0.91 15.05 -14.64
C PHE A 133 -1.45 14.23 -15.82
N LEU A 134 -0.76 13.15 -16.21
CA LEU A 134 -1.21 12.26 -17.27
C LEU A 134 -2.52 11.53 -16.90
N SER A 135 -2.72 11.17 -15.62
CA SER A 135 -3.97 10.54 -15.16
C SER A 135 -5.20 11.44 -15.36
N PHE A 136 -5.06 12.76 -15.25
CA PHE A 136 -6.15 13.70 -15.57
C PHE A 136 -6.49 13.74 -17.07
N LEU A 137 -5.53 13.39 -17.95
CA LEU A 137 -5.75 13.37 -19.40
C LEU A 137 -6.28 12.01 -19.89
N ARG A 138 -5.75 10.93 -19.31
CA ARG A 138 -6.05 9.54 -19.65
C ARG A 138 -5.97 8.70 -18.37
N PRO A 139 -7.08 8.53 -17.63
CA PRO A 139 -7.13 7.80 -16.36
C PRO A 139 -6.55 6.39 -16.43
N VAL A 140 -6.74 5.71 -17.57
CA VAL A 140 -6.21 4.36 -17.83
C VAL A 140 -4.68 4.27 -17.69
N ILE A 141 -3.94 5.37 -17.88
CA ILE A 141 -2.49 5.41 -17.66
C ILE A 141 -2.15 5.05 -16.22
N ASN A 142 -2.96 5.49 -15.26
CA ASN A 142 -2.72 5.24 -13.85
C ASN A 142 -2.82 3.75 -13.50
N ALA A 143 -3.83 3.07 -14.04
CA ALA A 143 -3.98 1.63 -13.91
C ALA A 143 -2.74 0.88 -14.44
N TYR A 144 -2.22 1.25 -15.61
CA TYR A 144 -0.99 0.65 -16.14
C TYR A 144 0.24 0.95 -15.28
N ALA A 145 0.38 2.17 -14.77
CA ALA A 145 1.47 2.56 -13.89
C ALA A 145 1.46 1.75 -12.60
N LEU A 146 0.31 1.65 -11.92
CA LEU A 146 0.14 0.90 -10.69
C LEU A 146 0.46 -0.60 -10.88
N ASN A 147 -0.07 -1.21 -11.94
CA ASN A 147 0.21 -2.62 -12.25
C ASN A 147 1.70 -2.85 -12.56
N SER A 148 2.35 -1.94 -13.30
CA SER A 148 3.78 -2.02 -13.58
C SER A 148 4.63 -1.92 -12.32
N ILE A 149 4.26 -1.01 -11.39
CA ILE A 149 4.94 -0.87 -10.10
C ILE A 149 4.76 -2.13 -9.25
N ALA A 150 3.56 -2.73 -9.23
CA ALA A 150 3.29 -3.96 -8.50
C ALA A 150 4.18 -5.11 -8.97
N VAL A 151 4.31 -5.31 -10.29
CA VAL A 151 5.20 -6.32 -10.88
C VAL A 151 6.66 -6.05 -10.50
N HIS A 152 7.09 -4.79 -10.51
CA HIS A 152 8.45 -4.42 -10.12
C HIS A 152 8.73 -4.69 -8.63
N ILE A 153 7.78 -4.41 -7.74
CA ILE A 153 7.88 -4.73 -6.32
C ILE A 153 8.02 -6.24 -6.12
N LEU A 154 7.20 -7.06 -6.78
CA LEU A 154 7.31 -8.52 -6.73
C LEU A 154 8.68 -9.02 -7.19
N TYR A 155 9.21 -8.45 -8.27
CA TYR A 155 10.56 -8.76 -8.74
C TYR A 155 11.61 -8.45 -7.66
N ILE A 156 11.56 -7.28 -7.03
CA ILE A 156 12.50 -6.91 -5.96
C ILE A 156 12.37 -7.86 -4.77
N VAL A 157 11.14 -8.14 -4.32
CA VAL A 157 10.85 -9.08 -3.22
C VAL A 157 11.43 -10.45 -3.53
N PHE A 158 11.23 -10.97 -4.74
CA PHE A 158 11.79 -12.25 -5.15
C PHE A 158 13.33 -12.26 -5.13
N GLN A 159 13.95 -11.19 -5.60
CA GLN A 159 15.41 -11.07 -5.60
C GLN A 159 15.98 -10.97 -4.18
N GLU A 160 15.35 -10.19 -3.30
CA GLU A 160 15.78 -10.09 -1.89
C GLU A 160 15.53 -11.39 -1.11
N TYR A 161 14.44 -12.10 -1.43
CA TYR A 161 14.14 -13.42 -0.85
C TYR A 161 15.27 -14.43 -1.15
N LYS A 162 15.77 -14.43 -2.39
CA LYS A 162 16.90 -15.27 -2.80
C LYS A 162 18.21 -14.89 -2.11
N LYS A 163 18.47 -13.59 -1.89
CA LYS A 163 19.71 -13.09 -1.29
C LYS A 163 19.77 -13.27 0.23
N THR A 164 18.64 -13.25 0.92
CA THR A 164 18.61 -13.31 2.38
C THR A 164 18.63 -14.75 2.89
N SER A 165 19.45 -15.04 3.90
CA SER A 165 19.39 -16.29 4.68
C SER A 165 18.65 -16.13 6.02
N ASN A 166 18.21 -14.89 6.34
CA ASN A 166 17.48 -14.61 7.57
C ASN A 166 16.06 -15.19 7.46
N LYS A 167 15.77 -16.20 8.30
CA LYS A 167 14.47 -16.88 8.35
C LYS A 167 13.32 -15.96 8.74
N GLU A 168 13.55 -15.01 9.63
CA GLU A 168 12.53 -14.05 10.07
C GLU A 168 12.13 -13.10 8.93
N LEU A 169 13.10 -12.57 8.18
CA LEU A 169 12.84 -11.76 7.00
C LEU A 169 12.09 -12.55 5.92
N ARG A 170 12.53 -13.80 5.64
CA ARG A 170 11.83 -14.67 4.67
C ARG A 170 10.38 -14.91 5.07
N HIS A 171 10.12 -15.18 6.34
CA HIS A 171 8.77 -15.40 6.84
C HIS A 171 7.87 -14.17 6.66
N ILE A 172 8.33 -12.98 7.05
CA ILE A 172 7.55 -11.75 6.85
C ILE A 172 7.30 -11.49 5.35
N MET A 173 8.29 -11.73 4.49
CA MET A 173 8.13 -11.61 3.03
C MET A 173 7.08 -12.58 2.49
N GLU A 174 7.11 -13.85 2.91
CA GLU A 174 6.14 -14.88 2.53
C GLU A 174 4.73 -14.48 2.94
N VAL A 175 4.54 -14.09 4.21
CA VAL A 175 3.23 -13.64 4.72
C VAL A 175 2.74 -12.41 3.95
N SER A 176 3.62 -11.44 3.68
CA SER A 176 3.28 -10.25 2.88
C SER A 176 2.78 -10.62 1.49
N VAL A 177 3.48 -11.53 0.80
CA VAL A 177 3.13 -11.97 -0.56
C VAL A 177 1.84 -12.77 -0.56
N VAL A 178 1.62 -13.63 0.44
CA VAL A 178 0.39 -14.42 0.57
C VAL A 178 -0.82 -13.51 0.81
N LEU A 179 -0.72 -12.56 1.75
CA LEU A 179 -1.78 -11.58 2.01
C LEU A 179 -2.09 -10.76 0.75
N TRP A 180 -1.06 -10.26 0.07
CA TRP A 180 -1.21 -9.52 -1.18
C TRP A 180 -1.84 -10.37 -2.29
N ALA A 181 -1.48 -11.64 -2.42
CA ALA A 181 -2.02 -12.55 -3.43
C ALA A 181 -3.51 -12.85 -3.19
N PHE A 182 -3.92 -13.07 -1.93
CA PHE A 182 -5.33 -13.22 -1.58
C PHE A 182 -6.12 -11.95 -1.86
N ALA A 183 -5.54 -10.80 -1.50
CA ALA A 183 -6.11 -9.51 -1.81
C ALA A 183 -6.31 -9.42 -3.35
N LEU A 184 -5.26 -9.64 -4.15
CA LEU A 184 -5.34 -9.47 -5.60
C LEU A 184 -6.37 -10.43 -6.21
N THR A 185 -6.45 -11.65 -5.69
CA THR A 185 -7.45 -12.63 -6.11
C THR A 185 -8.87 -12.13 -5.83
N SER A 186 -9.10 -11.54 -4.65
CA SER A 186 -10.38 -10.92 -4.29
C SER A 186 -10.75 -9.80 -5.27
N TRP A 187 -9.78 -8.91 -5.56
CA TRP A 187 -9.96 -7.80 -6.51
C TRP A 187 -10.27 -8.26 -7.94
N ILE A 188 -9.51 -9.24 -8.46
CA ILE A 188 -9.72 -9.80 -9.80
C ILE A 188 -11.07 -10.52 -9.87
N SER A 189 -11.40 -11.31 -8.84
CA SER A 189 -12.63 -12.09 -8.79
C SER A 189 -13.87 -11.18 -8.73
N ASP A 190 -13.82 -10.11 -7.94
CA ASP A 190 -14.86 -9.08 -7.92
C ASP A 190 -15.08 -8.49 -9.32
N ARG A 191 -14.00 -8.14 -10.01
CA ARG A 191 -14.07 -7.49 -11.33
C ARG A 191 -14.53 -8.42 -12.45
N LEU A 192 -13.99 -9.64 -12.52
CA LEU A 192 -14.21 -10.55 -13.65
C LEU A 192 -15.42 -11.48 -13.46
N LEU A 193 -15.75 -11.82 -12.22
CA LEU A 193 -16.80 -12.80 -11.90
C LEU A 193 -18.00 -12.15 -11.19
N CYS A 194 -18.18 -10.83 -11.34
CA CYS A 194 -19.23 -10.11 -10.61
C CYS A 194 -20.64 -10.71 -10.79
N SER A 195 -21.00 -11.09 -12.01
CA SER A 195 -22.31 -11.70 -12.30
C SER A 195 -22.56 -12.98 -11.50
N PHE A 196 -21.52 -13.80 -11.32
CA PHE A 196 -21.59 -15.01 -10.48
C PHE A 196 -21.75 -14.64 -8.99
N TRP A 197 -20.97 -13.69 -8.51
CA TRP A 197 -21.00 -13.23 -7.12
C TRP A 197 -22.33 -12.59 -6.73
N GLN A 198 -22.93 -11.81 -7.62
CA GLN A 198 -24.27 -11.25 -7.45
C GLN A 198 -25.35 -12.34 -7.42
N GLN A 199 -25.25 -13.39 -8.26
CA GLN A 199 -26.21 -14.51 -8.26
C GLN A 199 -26.28 -15.24 -6.92
N ILE A 200 -25.14 -15.36 -6.22
CA ILE A 200 -25.07 -16.00 -4.90
C ILE A 200 -25.18 -14.99 -3.74
N ASN A 201 -25.50 -13.73 -4.01
CA ASN A 201 -25.61 -12.63 -3.04
C ASN A 201 -24.34 -12.38 -2.22
N PHE A 202 -23.15 -12.55 -2.82
CA PHE A 202 -21.86 -12.32 -2.16
C PHE A 202 -21.04 -11.29 -2.94
N PHE A 203 -21.32 -10.00 -2.72
CA PHE A 203 -20.73 -8.87 -3.46
C PHE A 203 -19.72 -8.07 -2.60
N TYR A 204 -19.02 -8.74 -1.68
CA TYR A 204 -18.13 -8.13 -0.68
C TYR A 204 -16.65 -8.32 -0.98
N LEU A 205 -16.30 -8.87 -2.15
CA LEU A 205 -14.91 -9.21 -2.48
C LEU A 205 -14.03 -7.97 -2.61
N HIS A 206 -14.55 -6.88 -3.18
CA HIS A 206 -13.81 -5.64 -3.18
C HIS A 206 -13.61 -5.05 -1.77
N SER A 207 -14.58 -5.20 -0.88
CA SER A 207 -14.45 -4.79 0.52
C SER A 207 -13.38 -5.63 1.24
N ILE A 208 -13.33 -6.95 0.96
CA ILE A 208 -12.29 -7.86 1.47
C ILE A 208 -10.91 -7.46 0.94
N TRP A 209 -10.81 -6.99 -0.31
CA TRP A 209 -9.57 -6.43 -0.86
C TRP A 209 -9.04 -5.27 -0.02
N HIS A 210 -9.87 -4.28 0.33
CA HIS A 210 -9.45 -3.14 1.19
C HIS A 210 -8.91 -3.61 2.53
N VAL A 211 -9.61 -4.54 3.18
CA VAL A 211 -9.18 -5.08 4.47
C VAL A 211 -7.84 -5.81 4.32
N LEU A 212 -7.70 -6.72 3.35
CA LEU A 212 -6.46 -7.49 3.16
C LEU A 212 -5.27 -6.62 2.77
N ILE A 213 -5.45 -5.64 1.87
CA ILE A 213 -4.35 -4.75 1.47
C ILE A 213 -3.93 -3.84 2.64
N SER A 214 -4.89 -3.41 3.46
CA SER A 214 -4.60 -2.63 4.66
C SER A 214 -3.85 -3.43 5.73
N ILE A 215 -4.16 -4.72 5.91
CA ILE A 215 -3.41 -5.64 6.78
C ILE A 215 -2.01 -5.91 6.21
N THR A 216 -1.86 -5.94 4.89
CA THR A 216 -0.57 -6.14 4.23
C THR A 216 0.40 -4.97 4.52
N PHE A 217 -0.12 -3.76 4.76
CA PHE A 217 0.70 -2.56 4.97
C PHE A 217 1.71 -2.68 6.13
N PRO A 218 1.33 -3.09 7.37
CA PRO A 218 2.27 -3.42 8.44
C PRO A 218 3.40 -4.38 8.02
N TYR A 219 3.05 -5.49 7.37
CA TYR A 219 4.02 -6.49 6.93
C TYR A 219 4.96 -5.95 5.85
N GLY A 220 4.42 -5.16 4.91
CA GLY A 220 5.19 -4.47 3.89
C GLY A 220 6.18 -3.48 4.49
N MET A 221 5.74 -2.64 5.44
CA MET A 221 6.61 -1.70 6.15
C MET A 221 7.77 -2.40 6.87
N VAL A 222 7.49 -3.49 7.60
CA VAL A 222 8.52 -4.26 8.30
C VAL A 222 9.47 -4.93 7.31
N THR A 223 8.96 -5.54 6.24
CA THR A 223 9.79 -6.11 5.17
C THR A 223 10.75 -5.05 4.61
N MET A 224 10.23 -3.89 4.25
CA MET A 224 11.00 -2.79 3.69
C MET A 224 12.03 -2.25 4.69
N ALA A 225 11.67 -2.10 5.96
CA ALA A 225 12.59 -1.66 7.02
C ALA A 225 13.73 -2.65 7.26
N LEU A 226 13.45 -3.95 7.30
CA LEU A 226 14.46 -5.00 7.45
C LEU A 226 15.41 -5.07 6.25
N VAL A 227 14.89 -4.93 5.04
CA VAL A 227 15.71 -4.87 3.82
C VAL A 227 16.57 -3.60 3.83
N ASP A 228 15.99 -2.43 4.09
CA ASP A 228 16.70 -1.13 4.15
C ASP A 228 17.81 -1.13 5.20
N ALA A 229 17.58 -1.70 6.39
CA ALA A 229 18.59 -1.76 7.44
C ALA A 229 19.87 -2.50 7.01
N ARG A 230 19.75 -3.57 6.20
CA ARG A 230 20.91 -4.30 5.66
C ARG A 230 21.80 -3.44 4.76
N TYR A 231 21.23 -2.43 4.11
CA TYR A 231 21.94 -1.59 3.14
C TYR A 231 22.34 -0.23 3.70
N GLU A 232 21.55 0.34 4.59
CA GLU A 232 21.62 1.77 4.94
C GLU A 232 21.83 2.00 6.45
N MET A 233 21.76 0.97 7.28
CA MET A 233 21.95 1.06 8.74
C MET A 233 22.98 0.03 9.27
N PRO A 234 24.22 0.00 8.74
CA PRO A 234 25.23 -0.92 9.23
C PRO A 234 25.57 -0.61 10.70
N GLY A 235 25.42 -1.60 11.58
CA GLY A 235 25.66 -1.47 13.05
C GLY A 235 24.41 -1.23 13.90
N GLN A 236 23.21 -1.30 13.29
CA GLN A 236 21.96 -1.44 14.04
C GLN A 236 21.30 -2.76 13.71
N THR A 237 20.80 -3.43 14.74
CA THR A 237 20.01 -4.65 14.58
C THR A 237 18.54 -4.32 14.75
N LEU A 238 17.75 -4.61 13.71
CA LEU A 238 16.29 -4.54 13.78
C LEU A 238 15.75 -5.91 14.20
N LYS A 239 15.01 -5.94 15.31
CA LYS A 239 14.30 -7.15 15.76
C LYS A 239 12.82 -7.02 15.43
N VAL A 240 12.22 -8.04 14.82
CA VAL A 240 10.78 -8.06 14.60
C VAL A 240 10.06 -8.37 15.91
N ARG A 241 8.98 -7.65 16.16
CA ARG A 241 8.06 -7.82 17.28
C ARG A 241 6.64 -7.81 16.76
N TYR A 242 5.71 -8.36 17.53
CA TYR A 242 4.29 -8.37 17.18
C TYR A 242 3.45 -7.68 18.22
N TRP A 243 2.64 -6.72 17.79
CA TRP A 243 1.68 -6.04 18.63
C TRP A 243 0.35 -6.82 18.65
N PRO A 244 -0.32 -6.91 19.82
CA PRO A 244 0.11 -6.39 21.12
C PRO A 244 1.03 -7.34 21.90
N ARG A 245 1.19 -8.60 21.47
CA ARG A 245 2.11 -9.57 22.10
C ARG A 245 2.74 -10.48 21.04
N ASP A 246 4.04 -10.76 21.20
CA ASP A 246 4.83 -11.64 20.31
C ASP A 246 4.24 -13.06 20.16
N THR A 247 3.52 -13.55 21.17
CA THR A 247 2.92 -14.89 21.17
C THR A 247 1.56 -14.96 20.49
N TRP A 248 0.98 -13.83 20.08
CA TRP A 248 -0.34 -13.82 19.48
C TRP A 248 -0.26 -14.29 18.01
N PRO A 249 -0.99 -15.35 17.58
CA PRO A 249 -0.97 -15.84 16.21
C PRO A 249 -1.33 -14.83 15.11
N VAL A 250 -2.04 -13.73 15.45
CA VAL A 250 -2.47 -12.69 14.50
C VAL A 250 -1.90 -11.32 14.87
N GLY A 251 -0.79 -11.29 15.60
CA GLY A 251 -0.14 -10.03 15.97
C GLY A 251 0.37 -9.27 14.74
N LEU A 252 0.36 -7.94 14.82
CA LEU A 252 0.83 -7.07 13.74
C LEU A 252 2.33 -6.82 13.90
N PRO A 253 3.14 -7.04 12.85
CA PRO A 253 4.58 -6.91 12.96
C PRO A 253 5.00 -5.43 13.04
N TYR A 254 6.03 -5.15 13.81
CA TYR A 254 6.79 -3.90 13.82
C TYR A 254 8.27 -4.18 14.12
N VAL A 255 9.13 -3.17 13.97
CA VAL A 255 10.57 -3.31 14.26
C VAL A 255 10.98 -2.56 15.54
N GLU A 256 11.72 -3.27 16.38
CA GLU A 256 12.45 -2.72 17.53
C GLU A 256 13.90 -2.44 17.10
N VAL A 257 14.34 -1.18 17.21
CA VAL A 257 15.73 -0.81 16.92
C VAL A 257 16.60 -1.12 18.13
N ARG A 258 17.63 -1.96 17.96
CA ARG A 258 18.65 -2.23 18.97
C ARG A 258 19.96 -1.58 18.54
N ASP A 259 20.55 -0.81 19.44
CA ASP A 259 21.92 -0.33 19.27
C ASP A 259 22.86 -1.47 19.67
N ASP A 260 23.81 -1.86 18.80
CA ASP A 260 24.77 -2.95 19.07
C ASP A 260 25.82 -2.59 20.15
N LYS A 261 25.55 -1.59 21.00
CA LYS A 261 26.46 -1.04 22.03
C LYS A 261 26.33 -1.66 23.42
N ASN A 262 25.77 -2.86 23.55
CA ASN A 262 25.82 -3.62 24.80
C ASN A 262 26.72 -4.84 24.65
N CYS A 263 28.04 -4.60 24.66
CA CYS A 263 29.10 -5.40 25.28
C CYS A 263 30.46 -4.73 25.00
#